data_AF-A0A2G0Q4N1-F1
#
_entry.id   AF-A0A2G0Q4N1-F1
#
_cell.length_a   1.000
_cell.length_b   1.000
_cell.length_c   1.000
_cell.angle_alpha   90.00
_cell.angle_beta   90.00
_cell.angle_gamma   90.00
#
_symmetry.space_group_name_H-M   'P 1'
#
loop_
_entity.id
_entity.type
_entity.pdbx_description
1 polymer ?
#
loop_
_entity_poly.entity_id
_entity_poly.type
_entity_poly.pdbx_seq_one_letter_code
_entity_poly.pdbx_strand_id
1 'polypeptide(L)' 'MGVVITRLEAFVVNVIHADMWIAECDELGLVTEAKTYDELTEKVWEIAPELYEINGLGDHSEVIRIKFVQE' A
#
# COMPACT_ATOMS: atom_id res chain seq x y z
N MET A 1 -6.67 33.18 3.56
CA MET A 1 -7.36 31.87 3.63
C MET A 1 -6.51 30.90 2.82
N GLY A 2 -5.54 30.25 3.48
CA GLY A 2 -4.66 29.30 2.80
C GLY A 2 -5.44 28.04 2.47
N VAL A 3 -5.33 27.56 1.23
CA VAL A 3 -5.89 26.26 0.84
C VAL A 3 -5.10 25.19 1.58
N VAL A 4 -5.74 24.50 2.51
CA VAL A 4 -5.18 23.30 3.12
C VAL A 4 -5.32 22.19 2.10
N ILE A 5 -4.28 21.92 1.31
CA ILE A 5 -4.24 20.73 0.46
C ILE A 5 -3.90 19.57 1.39
N THR A 6 -4.93 18.93 1.94
CA THR A 6 -4.79 17.61 2.56
C THR A 6 -4.44 16.63 1.45
N ARG A 7 -3.17 16.27 1.34
CA ARG A 7 -2.67 15.24 0.44
C ARG A 7 -3.25 13.89 0.89
N LEU A 8 -4.47 13.56 0.44
CA LEU A 8 -5.04 12.21 0.50
C LEU A 8 -4.48 11.39 -0.67
N GLU A 9 -3.16 11.34 -0.82
CA GLU A 9 -2.57 10.53 -1.86
C GLU A 9 -2.67 9.06 -1.46
N ALA A 10 -3.22 8.27 -2.38
CA ALA A 10 -3.31 6.84 -2.19
C ALA A 10 -1.96 6.23 -2.52
N PHE A 11 -1.49 5.33 -1.68
CA PHE A 11 -0.32 4.51 -1.95
C PHE A 11 -0.61 3.61 -3.14
N VAL A 12 0.21 3.76 -4.18
CA VAL A 12 0.10 2.95 -5.38
C VAL A 12 0.85 1.65 -5.14
N VAL A 13 0.10 0.55 -5.07
CA VAL A 13 0.66 -0.80 -5.01
C VAL A 13 0.64 -1.36 -6.42
N ASN A 14 1.83 -1.52 -7.00
CA ASN A 14 2.00 -2.18 -8.27
C ASN A 14 1.87 -3.69 -8.06
N VAL A 15 1.02 -4.30 -8.88
CA VAL A 15 0.73 -5.73 -8.83
C VAL A 15 1.23 -6.35 -10.11
N ILE A 16 2.22 -7.23 -9.98
CA ILE A 16 2.85 -7.94 -11.09
C ILE A 16 2.43 -9.41 -10.99
N HIS A 17 1.97 -9.97 -12.11
CA HIS A 17 1.60 -11.39 -12.20
C HIS A 17 2.56 -12.12 -13.15
N ALA A 18 3.46 -12.91 -12.55
CA ALA A 18 4.35 -13.81 -13.29
C ALA A 18 3.99 -15.27 -12.96
N ASP A 19 4.81 -15.96 -12.16
CA ASP A 19 4.50 -17.29 -11.61
C ASP A 19 3.67 -17.21 -10.32
N MET A 20 3.69 -16.05 -9.67
CA MET A 20 2.91 -15.70 -8.48
C MET A 20 2.50 -14.23 -8.53
N TRP A 21 1.54 -13.86 -7.68
CA TRP A 21 1.11 -12.48 -7.53
C TRP A 21 2.10 -11.76 -6.61
N ILE A 22 2.66 -10.65 -7.08
CA ILE A 22 3.62 -9.84 -6.34
C ILE A 22 3.03 -8.44 -6.20
N ALA A 23 3.04 -7.87 -5.01
CA ALA A 23 2.67 -6.50 -4.71
C ALA A 23 3.90 -5.74 -4.21
N GLU A 24 4.17 -4.59 -4.82
CA GLU A 24 5.21 -3.66 -4.39
C GLU A 24 4.68 -2.22 -4.28
N CYS A 25 5.16 -1.47 -3.30
CA CYS A 25 4.89 -0.05 -3.16
C CYS A 25 6.13 0.65 -2.58
N ASP A 26 6.82 1.43 -3.41
CA ASP A 26 8.03 2.14 -3.02
C ASP A 26 7.78 3.16 -1.90
N GLU A 27 6.63 3.83 -1.92
CA GLU A 27 6.28 4.87 -0.93
C GLU A 27 6.07 4.30 0.47
N LEU A 28 5.45 3.12 0.58
CA LEU A 28 5.29 2.37 1.83
C LEU A 28 6.50 1.48 2.16
N GLY A 29 7.43 1.28 1.23
CA GLY A 29 8.43 0.22 1.32
C GLY A 29 7.81 -1.18 1.44
N LEU A 30 6.64 -1.38 0.84
CA LEU A 30 5.89 -2.64 0.90
C LEU A 30 6.34 -3.55 -0.23
N VAL A 31 6.70 -4.79 0.08
CA VAL A 31 6.91 -5.86 -0.91
C VAL A 31 6.36 -7.15 -0.34
N THR A 32 5.40 -7.77 -1.02
CA THR A 32 4.80 -9.05 -0.61
C THR A 32 4.36 -9.87 -1.81
N GLU A 33 4.18 -11.16 -1.59
CA GLU A 33 3.89 -12.13 -2.64
C GLU A 33 2.87 -13.18 -2.15
N ALA A 34 2.01 -13.65 -3.05
CA ALA A 34 0.99 -14.64 -2.77
C ALA A 34 0.62 -15.48 -4.00
N LYS A 35 -0.06 -16.61 -3.76
CA LYS A 35 -0.49 -17.51 -4.84
C LYS A 35 -1.72 -17.00 -5.57
N THR A 36 -2.55 -16.21 -4.89
CA THR A 36 -3.77 -15.64 -5.43
C THR A 36 -3.80 -14.13 -5.18
N TYR A 37 -4.52 -13.40 -6.05
CA TYR A 37 -4.71 -11.96 -5.88
C TYR A 37 -5.40 -11.62 -4.56
N ASP A 38 -6.36 -12.43 -4.12
CA ASP A 38 -7.11 -12.22 -2.88
C ASP A 38 -6.16 -12.28 -1.66
N GLU A 39 -5.38 -13.36 -1.55
CA GLU A 39 -4.35 -13.51 -0.50
C GLU A 39 -3.30 -12.40 -0.57
N LEU A 40 -2.93 -11.94 -1.78
CA LEU A 40 -2.00 -10.82 -1.95
C LEU A 40 -2.57 -9.55 -1.33
N THR A 41 -3.84 -9.27 -1.63
CA THR A 41 -4.55 -8.07 -1.17
C THR A 41 -4.69 -8.10 0.35
N GLU A 42 -5.05 -9.24 0.93
CA GLU A 42 -5.14 -9.42 2.39
C GLU A 42 -3.79 -9.16 3.07
N LYS A 43 -2.70 -9.75 2.56
CA LYS A 43 -1.35 -9.49 3.08
C LYS A 43 -0.97 -8.03 3.01
N VAL A 44 -1.29 -7.35 1.91
CA VAL A 44 -1.02 -5.92 1.75
C VAL A 44 -1.75 -5.11 2.82
N TRP A 45 -3.02 -5.41 3.09
CA TRP A 45 -3.80 -4.72 4.14
C TRP A 45 -3.30 -5.00 5.55
N GLU A 46 -2.76 -6.18 5.80
CA GLU A 46 -2.18 -6.55 7.11
C GLU A 46 -0.89 -5.77 7.39
N ILE A 47 0.03 -5.69 6.41
CA ILE A 47 1.36 -5.09 6.61
C ILE A 47 1.42 -3.58 6.32
N ALA A 48 0.53 -3.05 5.48
CA ALA A 48 0.51 -1.62 5.15
C ALA A 48 0.42 -0.68 6.36
N PRO A 49 -0.44 -0.90 7.37
CA PRO A 49 -0.48 -0.02 8.54
C PRO A 49 0.79 -0.10 9.38
N GLU A 50 1.38 -1.28 9.54
CA GLU A 50 2.66 -1.43 10.24
C GLU A 50 3.78 -0.68 9.52
N LEU A 51 3.87 -0.84 8.19
CA LEU A 51 4.87 -0.14 7.38
C LEU A 51 4.66 1.38 7.37
N TYR A 52 3.41 1.84 7.42
CA TYR A 52 3.09 3.27 7.49
C TYR A 52 3.67 3.92 8.75
N GLU A 53 3.51 3.27 9.90
CA GLU A 53 4.07 3.74 11.17
C GLU A 53 5.59 3.60 11.23
N ILE A 54 6.13 2.45 10.80
CA ILE A 54 7.57 2.16 10.82
C ILE A 54 8.35 3.17 9.96
N ASN A 55 7.79 3.57 8.82
CA ASN A 55 8.39 4.57 7.94
C ASN A 55 8.12 6.03 8.39
N GLY A 56 7.38 6.23 9.49
CA GLY A 56 7.07 7.56 10.01
C GLY A 56 6.20 8.41 9.08
N LEU A 57 5.38 7.75 8.25
CA LEU A 57 4.47 8.42 7.31
C LEU A 57 3.25 9.03 8.04
N GLY A 58 2.94 8.52 9.23
CA GLY A 58 1.90 9.01 10.13
C GLY A 58 1.59 7.97 11.20
N ASP A 59 0.43 8.12 11.84
CA ASP A 59 -0.07 7.20 12.88
C ASP A 59 -1.30 6.43 12.38
N HIS A 60 -1.62 5.29 13.01
CA HIS A 60 -2.82 4.48 12.74
C HIS A 60 -4.17 5.22 12.77
N SER A 61 -4.22 6.47 13.25
CA SER A 61 -5.42 7.31 13.21
C SER A 61 -5.73 7.85 11.81
N GLU A 62 -4.80 7.74 10.87
CA GLU A 62 -4.97 8.22 9.49
C GLU A 62 -5.54 7.13 8.58
N VAL A 63 -6.44 7.54 7.69
CA VAL A 63 -7.04 6.61 6.72
C VAL A 63 -6.03 6.35 5.61
N ILE A 64 -5.39 5.18 5.66
CA ILE A 64 -4.52 4.70 4.59
C ILE A 64 -5.39 4.35 3.38
N ARG A 65 -5.09 4.96 2.23
CA ARG A 65 -5.72 4.65 0.96
C ARG A 65 -4.72 3.87 0.12
N ILE A 66 -5.09 2.66 -0.28
CA ILE A 66 -4.26 1.81 -1.14
C ILE A 66 -4.95 1.69 -2.49
N LYS A 67 -4.20 1.88 -3.57
CA LYS A 67 -4.65 1.69 -4.94
C LYS A 67 -3.80 0.61 -5.59
N PHE A 68 -4.43 -0.51 -5.92
CA PHE A 68 -3.80 -1.58 -6.68
C PHE A 68 -3.80 -1.21 -8.16
N VAL A 69 -2.63 -1.25 -8.78
CA VAL A 69 -2.44 -1.05 -10.22
C VAL A 69 -1.78 -2.31 -10.76
N GLN A 70 -2.44 -2.98 -11.70
CA GLN A 70 -1.88 -4.13 -12.40
C GLN A 70 -1.18 -3.64 -13.67
N GLU A 71 0.07 -4.05 -13.87
CA GLU A 71 0.86 -3.77 -15.08
C GLU A 71 1.01 -5.03 -15.95
#